data_AF-A0A6M2A9S2-F1
#
_entry.id   AF-A0A6M2A9S2-F1
#
_cell.length_a   1.000
_cell.length_b   1.000
_cell.length_c   1.000
_cell.angle_alpha   90.00
_cell.angle_beta   90.00
_cell.angle_gamma   90.00
#
_symmetry.space_group_name_H-M   'P 1'
#
loop_
_entity.id
_entity.type
_entity.pdbx_description
1 polymer ?
#
loop_
_entity_poly.entity_id
_entity_poly.type
_entity_poly.pdbx_seq_one_letter_code
_entity_poly.pdbx_strand_id
1 'polypeptide(L)' 'MMRKNQDLRSESEEELNLMLEHLHKEIFELRSVRLDGTSQKTHLIGEKRKTIARILTIKSENKNKVAS' A
#
# COMPACT_ATOMS: atom_id res chain seq x y z
N MET A 1 6.61 1.17 -8.12
CA MET A 1 6.42 2.62 -8.34
C MET A 1 5.64 3.17 -7.16
N MET A 2 6.21 4.11 -6.40
CA MET A 2 5.53 4.73 -5.25
C MET A 2 4.62 5.85 -5.77
N ARG A 3 3.29 5.67 -5.68
CA ARG A 3 2.33 6.75 -5.98
C ARG A 3 2.52 7.91 -4.99
N LYS A 4 2.34 9.15 -5.46
CA LYS A 4 2.49 10.34 -4.61
C LYS A 4 1.27 10.45 -3.69
N ASN A 5 1.48 11.06 -2.52
CA ASN A 5 0.42 11.23 -1.52
C ASN A 5 -0.79 12.01 -2.05
N GLN A 6 -0.58 12.90 -3.03
CA GLN A 6 -1.66 13.65 -3.65
C GLN A 6 -2.60 12.73 -4.44
N ASP A 7 -2.05 11.80 -5.22
CA ASP A 7 -2.82 10.82 -6.00
C ASP A 7 -3.71 9.98 -5.07
N LEU A 8 -3.15 9.52 -3.94
CA LEU A 8 -3.88 8.70 -2.95
C LEU A 8 -5.01 9.46 -2.23
N ARG A 9 -4.93 10.80 -2.14
CA ARG A 9 -5.98 11.61 -1.51
C ARG A 9 -7.16 11.89 -2.44
N SER A 10 -6.97 11.70 -3.74
CA SER A 10 -8.00 11.89 -4.77
C SER A 10 -8.78 10.60 -5.08
N GLU A 11 -8.28 9.45 -4.64
CA GLU A 11 -8.93 8.14 -4.82
C GLU A 11 -10.16 7.99 -3.90
N SER A 12 -11.14 7.20 -4.34
CA SER A 12 -12.29 6.81 -3.51
C SER A 12 -11.87 5.83 -2.41
N GLU A 13 -12.72 5.66 -1.38
CA GLU A 13 -12.44 4.68 -0.32
C GLU A 13 -12.36 3.25 -0.87
N GLU A 14 -13.16 2.92 -1.90
CA GLU A 14 -13.13 1.62 -2.57
C GLU A 14 -11.82 1.39 -3.32
N GLU A 15 -11.35 2.38 -4.08
CA GLU A 15 -10.07 2.33 -4.77
C GLU A 15 -8.92 2.16 -3.77
N LEU A 16 -8.94 2.89 -2.65
CA LEU A 16 -7.95 2.74 -1.59
C LEU A 16 -7.96 1.33 -0.97
N ASN A 17 -9.13 0.68 -0.87
CA ASN A 17 -9.24 -0.70 -0.38
C ASN A 17 -8.68 -1.71 -1.39
N LEU A 18 -9.03 -1.56 -2.67
CA LEU A 18 -8.50 -2.40 -3.74
C LEU A 18 -6.98 -2.30 -3.82
N MET A 19 -6.44 -1.09 -3.66
CA MET A 19 -5.00 -0.86 -3.60
C MET A 19 -4.34 -1.54 -2.40
N LEU A 20 -4.97 -1.53 -1.22
CA LEU A 20 -4.45 -2.25 -0.05
C LEU A 20 -4.39 -3.75 -0.29
N GLU A 21 -5.44 -4.33 -0.88
CA GLU A 21 -5.49 -5.75 -1.21
C GLU A 21 -4.37 -6.13 -2.19
N HIS A 22 -4.21 -5.34 -3.25
CA HIS A 22 -3.15 -5.53 -4.23
C HIS A 22 -1.75 -5.47 -3.59
N LEU A 23 -1.49 -4.45 -2.76
CA LEU A 23 -0.19 -4.29 -2.09
C LEU A 23 0.12 -5.44 -1.13
N HIS A 24 -0.88 -5.98 -0.42
CA HIS A 24 -0.69 -7.16 0.43
C HIS A 24 -0.37 -8.40 -0.39
N LYS A 25 -1.07 -8.61 -1.51
CA LYS A 25 -0.80 -9.73 -2.43
C LYS A 25 0.62 -9.66 -3.01
N GLU A 26 1.05 -8.50 -3.48
CA GLU A 26 2.40 -8.31 -4.00
C GLU A 26 3.48 -8.54 -2.93
N ILE A 27 3.24 -8.13 -1.68
CA ILE A 27 4.17 -8.43 -0.57
C ILE A 27 4.24 -9.94 -0.33
N PHE A 28 3.12 -10.65 -0.39
CA PHE A 28 3.08 -12.10 -0.26
C PHE A 28 3.88 -12.78 -1.37
N GLU A 29 3.65 -12.39 -2.63
CA GLU A 29 4.40 -12.91 -3.78
C GLU A 29 5.90 -12.64 -3.66
N LEU A 30 6.30 -11.42 -3.28
CA LEU A 30 7.71 -11.07 -3.05
C LEU A 30 8.35 -11.89 -1.92
N ARG A 31 7.57 -12.28 -0.91
CA ARG A 31 8.05 -13.17 0.17
C ARG A 31 8.12 -14.63 -0.30
N SER A 32 7.20 -15.09 -1.14
CA SER A 32 7.23 -16.42 -1.73
C SER A 32 8.46 -16.61 -2.62
N VAL A 33 8.72 -15.68 -3.53
CA VAL A 33 9.91 -15.71 -4.42
C VAL A 33 11.22 -15.67 -3.62
N ARG A 34 11.21 -15.08 -2.42
CA ARG A 34 12.37 -15.11 -1.52
C ARG A 34 12.64 -16.50 -0.96
N LEU A 35 11.62 -17.33 -0.74
CA LEU A 35 11.79 -18.72 -0.29
C LEU A 35 12.44 -19.59 -1.37
N ASP A 36 12.17 -19.28 -2.64
CA ASP A 36 12.73 -19.97 -3.81
C ASP A 36 14.19 -19.57 -4.13
N GLY A 37 14.86 -18.82 -3.23
CA GLY A 37 16.29 -18.48 -3.33
C GLY A 37 16.63 -17.37 -4.34
N THR A 38 15.67 -16.86 -5.10
CA THR A 38 15.86 -15.79 -6.12
C THR A 38 15.35 -14.43 -5.62
N SER A 39 15.83 -13.97 -4.47
CA SER A 39 15.36 -12.69 -3.90
C SER A 39 16.10 -11.48 -4.50
N GLN A 40 15.58 -10.92 -5.60
CA GLN A 40 16.22 -9.76 -6.27
C GLN A 40 15.70 -8.39 -5.81
N LYS A 41 14.56 -8.30 -5.10
CA LYS A 41 13.84 -7.03 -4.92
C LYS A 41 13.31 -6.78 -3.50
N THR A 42 14.14 -7.06 -2.49
CA THR A 42 13.80 -6.82 -1.06
C THR A 42 13.42 -5.37 -0.76
N HIS A 43 13.99 -4.39 -1.46
CA HIS A 43 13.64 -2.97 -1.34
C HIS A 43 12.16 -2.69 -1.66
N LEU A 44 11.55 -3.46 -2.58
CA LEU A 44 10.14 -3.28 -2.95
C LEU A 44 9.19 -3.61 -1.79
N ILE A 45 9.55 -4.54 -0.91
CA ILE A 45 8.75 -4.84 0.29
C ILE A 45 8.71 -3.60 1.19
N GLY A 46 9.85 -2.93 1.37
CA GLY A 46 9.95 -1.70 2.14
C GLY A 46 9.13 -0.56 1.54
N GLU A 47 9.19 -0.38 0.22
CA GLU A 47 8.37 0.61 -0.48
C GLU A 47 6.88 0.33 -0.34
N LYS A 48 6.44 -0.91 -0.57
CA LYS A 48 5.03 -1.30 -0.45
C LYS A 48 4.48 -1.11 0.95
N ARG A 49 5.25 -1.43 2.00
CA ARG A 49 4.87 -1.16 3.40
C ARG A 49 4.68 0.33 3.69
N LYS A 50 5.56 1.20 3.14
CA LYS A 50 5.41 2.66 3.26
C LYS A 50 4.14 3.15 2.56
N THR A 51 3.82 2.60 1.39
CA THR A 51 2.58 2.92 0.67
C THR A 51 1.34 2.51 1.46
N ILE A 52 1.32 1.30 2.04
CA ILE A 52 0.23 0.84 2.92
C ILE A 52 0.03 1.81 4.10
N ALA A 53 1.12 2.19 4.79
CA ALA A 53 1.04 3.12 5.91
C ALA A 53 0.40 4.46 5.49
N ARG A 54 0.77 4.99 4.33
CA ARG A 54 0.19 6.24 3.79
C ARG A 54 -1.30 6.12 3.50
N ILE A 55 -1.74 5.02 2.87
CA ILE A 55 -3.16 4.77 2.59
C ILE A 55 -3.94 4.71 3.90
N LEU A 56 -3.44 4.00 4.90
CA LEU A 56 -4.08 3.90 6.22
C LEU A 56 -4.19 5.27 6.91
N THR A 57 -3.14 6.10 6.83
CA THR A 57 -3.18 7.48 7.33
C THR A 57 -4.27 8.29 6.63
N ILE A 58 -4.34 8.27 5.30
CA ILE A 58 -5.36 9.02 4.53
C ILE A 58 -6.77 8.55 4.90
N LYS A 59 -6.99 7.24 5.01
CA LYS A 59 -8.28 6.70 5.46
C LYS A 59 -8.65 7.19 6.87
N SER A 60 -7.69 7.25 7.78
CA SER A 60 -7.91 7.79 9.12
C SER A 60 -8.22 9.29 9.10
N GLU A 61 -7.49 10.07 8.29
CA GLU A 61 -7.75 11.50 8.09
C GLU A 61 -9.16 11.73 7.54
N ASN A 62 -9.59 10.95 6.55
CA ASN A 62 -10.91 11.04 5.95
C ASN A 62 -12.02 10.71 6.96
N LYS A 63 -11.85 9.66 7.78
CA LYS A 63 -12.80 9.32 8.85
C LYS A 63 -12.96 10.45 9.87
N ASN A 64 -11.84 11.06 10.28
CA ASN A 64 -11.87 12.16 11.25
C ASN A 64 -12.53 13.43 10.68
N LYS A 65 -12.36 13.70 9.38
CA LYS A 65 -13.04 14.81 8.70
C LYS A 65 -14.55 14.63 8.59
N VAL A 66 -15.02 13.40 8.39
CA VAL A 66 -16.47 13.09 8.31
C VAL A 66 -17.13 13.17 9.70
N ALA A 67 -16.36 12.96 10.77
CA ALA A 67 -16.85 12.98 12.15
C ALA A 67 -16.83 14.38 12.82
N SER A 68 -16.34 15.41 12.13
CA SER A 68 -16.23 16.80 12.61
C SER A 68 -17.23 17.69 11.88
#